data_AF-A0AAQ0MN80-F1
#
_entry.id   AF-A0AAQ0MN80-F1
#
_cell.length_a   1.000
_cell.length_b   1.000
_cell.length_c   1.000
_cell.angle_alpha   90.00
_cell.angle_beta   90.00
_cell.angle_gamma   90.00
#
_symmetry.space_group_name_H-M   'P 1'
#
loop_
_entity.id
_entity.type
_entity.pdbx_description
1 polymer ?
#
loop_
_entity_poly.entity_id
_entity_poly.type
_entity_poly.pdbx_seq_one_letter_code
_entity_poly.pdbx_strand_id
1 'polypeptide(L)'
;MYYEIGTTKSKKIQLLGFDFRITLYKDEDNIEVTLVSEDNEYIDSVPIYDEYAGIVTAQEILEQSAFTWIEENTDESDRIMNRVMQW
;
A
#
# COMPACT_ATOMS: atom_id res chain seq x y z
N MET A 1 -22.00 -2.81 -6.93
CA MET A 1 -22.00 -1.62 -6.05
C MET A 1 -21.62 -0.42 -6.90
N TYR A 2 -22.15 0.78 -6.64
CA TYR A 2 -21.79 2.01 -7.38
C TYR A 2 -21.11 2.99 -6.42
N TYR A 3 -19.99 3.59 -6.84
CA TYR A 3 -19.26 4.63 -6.11
C TYR A 3 -19.23 5.90 -6.95
N GLU A 4 -19.43 7.06 -6.33
CA GLU A 4 -19.40 8.37 -7.01
C GLU A 4 -17.96 8.88 -7.18
N ILE A 5 -17.71 9.74 -8.17
CA ILE A 5 -16.44 10.45 -8.30
C ILE A 5 -16.21 11.27 -7.02
N GLY A 6 -14.97 11.28 -6.52
CA GLY A 6 -14.61 11.86 -5.23
C GLY A 6 -14.84 10.93 -4.03
N THR A 7 -15.33 9.69 -4.26
CA THR A 7 -15.44 8.71 -3.17
C THR A 7 -14.05 8.29 -2.69
N THR A 8 -13.82 8.42 -1.39
CA THR A 8 -12.65 7.86 -0.70
C THR A 8 -13.02 6.65 0.14
N LYS A 9 -12.21 5.59 0.07
CA LYS A 9 -12.29 4.42 0.96
C LYS A 9 -10.89 4.08 1.46
N SER A 10 -10.75 3.81 2.75
CA SER A 10 -9.47 3.40 3.32
C SER A 10 -9.60 2.09 4.08
N LYS A 11 -8.52 1.32 4.10
CA LYS A 11 -8.41 0.07 4.84
C LYS A 11 -7.02 -0.01 5.48
N LYS A 12 -6.97 -0.41 6.74
CA LYS A 12 -5.72 -0.79 7.40
C LYS A 12 -5.26 -2.17 6.92
N ILE A 13 -3.98 -2.32 6.63
CA ILE A 13 -3.34 -3.58 6.31
C ILE A 13 -2.12 -3.75 7.22
N GLN A 14 -1.75 -5.00 7.47
CA GLN A 14 -0.57 -5.31 8.27
C GLN A 14 0.40 -6.12 7.40
N LEU A 15 1.67 -5.72 7.41
CA LEU A 15 2.74 -6.41 6.69
C LEU A 15 3.97 -6.48 7.61
N LEU A 16 4.44 -7.70 7.90
CA LEU A 16 5.59 -7.95 8.79
C LEU A 16 5.48 -7.30 10.17
N GLY A 17 4.26 -7.20 10.71
CA GLY A 17 4.03 -6.55 12.00
C GLY A 17 3.95 -5.02 11.96
N PHE A 18 4.15 -4.40 10.79
CA PHE A 18 3.94 -2.97 10.57
C PHE A 18 2.52 -2.72 10.07
N ASP A 19 1.89 -1.67 10.60
CA ASP A 19 0.58 -1.22 10.17
C ASP A 19 0.72 -0.17 9.05
N PHE A 20 -0.02 -0.40 7.97
CA PHE A 20 -0.16 0.54 6.86
C PHE A 20 -1.63 0.85 6.63
N ARG A 21 -1.89 1.91 5.86
CA ARG A 21 -3.23 2.21 5.37
C ARG A 21 -3.19 2.39 3.86
N ILE A 22 -4.02 1.60 3.17
CA ILE A 22 -4.33 1.83 1.77
C ILE A 22 -5.56 2.73 1.69
N THR A 23 -5.48 3.76 0.86
CA THR A 23 -6.57 4.69 0.55
C THR A 23 -6.85 4.66 -0.94
N LEU A 24 -8.11 4.40 -1.29
CA LEU A 24 -8.65 4.45 -2.63
C LEU A 24 -9.35 5.79 -2.81
N TYR A 25 -9.07 6.48 -3.91
CA TYR A 25 -9.79 7.66 -4.34
C TYR A 25 -10.32 7.43 -5.76
N LYS A 26 -11.63 7.57 -5.96
CA LYS A 26 -12.24 7.47 -7.28
C LYS A 26 -12.15 8.82 -8.00
N ASP A 27 -11.33 8.88 -9.02
CA ASP A 27 -11.25 10.02 -9.94
C ASP A 27 -12.24 9.86 -11.11
N GLU A 28 -12.26 10.81 -12.04
CA GLU A 28 -13.07 10.76 -13.26
C GLU A 28 -12.69 9.57 -14.15
N ASP A 29 -11.38 9.33 -14.30
CA ASP A 29 -10.83 8.39 -15.29
C ASP A 29 -10.12 7.17 -14.67
N ASN A 30 -9.87 7.17 -13.37
CA ASN A 30 -9.08 6.13 -12.70
C ASN A 30 -9.46 5.96 -11.22
N ILE A 31 -8.85 4.96 -10.57
CA ILE A 31 -8.79 4.85 -9.12
C ILE A 31 -7.36 5.09 -8.67
N GLU A 32 -7.14 6.13 -7.88
CA GLU A 32 -5.85 6.36 -7.22
C GLU A 32 -5.75 5.50 -5.97
N VAL A 33 -4.67 4.71 -5.85
CA VAL A 33 -4.40 3.87 -4.68
C VAL A 33 -3.16 4.40 -3.98
N THR A 34 -3.35 4.96 -2.79
CA THR A 34 -2.26 5.50 -1.97
C THR A 34 -1.93 4.60 -0.80
N LEU A 35 -0.65 4.32 -0.60
CA LEU A 35 -0.11 3.63 0.57
C LEU A 35 0.52 4.66 1.52
N VAL A 36 0.12 4.59 2.79
CA VAL A 36 0.72 5.40 3.86
C VAL A 36 1.07 4.53 5.07
N SER A 37 2.06 4.96 5.85
CA SER A 37 2.43 4.35 7.14
C SER A 37 1.34 4.56 8.20
N GLU A 38 1.50 3.92 9.37
CA GLU A 38 0.65 4.15 10.55
C GLU A 38 0.55 5.63 10.93
N ASP A 39 1.67 6.36 10.84
CA ASP A 39 1.77 7.78 11.17
C ASP A 39 1.22 8.71 10.07
N ASN A 40 0.62 8.14 9.01
CA ASN A 40 0.16 8.83 7.81
C ASN A 40 1.28 9.44 6.97
N GLU A 41 2.49 8.91 7.06
CA GLU A 41 3.56 9.29 6.13
C GLU A 41 3.26 8.70 4.75
N TYR A 42 3.37 9.53 3.72
CA TYR A 42 3.21 9.09 2.34
C TYR A 42 4.35 8.13 1.98
N ILE A 43 4.01 6.95 1.49
CA ILE A 43 4.98 5.96 1.01
C ILE A 43 4.97 5.97 -0.51
N ASP A 44 3.81 5.68 -1.12
CA ASP A 44 3.69 5.56 -2.58
C ASP A 44 2.23 5.66 -3.04
N SER A 45 2.03 5.86 -4.35
CA SER A 45 0.70 5.83 -4.95
C SER A 45 0.72 5.36 -6.40
N VAL A 46 -0.35 4.65 -6.79
CA VAL A 46 -0.50 4.08 -8.13
C VAL A 46 -1.90 4.35 -8.68
N PRO A 47 -2.03 4.99 -9.86
CA PRO A 47 -3.29 5.10 -10.56
C PRO A 47 -3.66 3.81 -11.28
N ILE A 48 -4.89 3.34 -11.10
CA ILE A 48 -5.44 2.15 -11.75
C ILE A 48 -6.47 2.57 -12.80
N TYR A 49 -6.14 2.35 -14.07
CA TYR A 49 -7.00 2.65 -15.23
C TYR A 49 -7.76 1.42 -15.75
N ASP A 50 -7.23 0.21 -15.50
CA ASP A 50 -7.80 -1.06 -15.94
C ASP A 50 -7.95 -2.02 -14.75
N GLU A 51 -9.08 -2.69 -14.65
CA GLU A 51 -9.40 -3.57 -13.53
C GLU A 51 -8.45 -4.78 -13.45
N TYR A 52 -8.06 -5.36 -14.58
CA TYR A 52 -7.34 -6.63 -14.56
C TYR A 52 -5.83 -6.43 -14.44
N ALA A 53 -5.22 -5.72 -15.38
CA ALA A 53 -3.78 -5.49 -15.36
C ALA A 53 -3.40 -4.47 -14.29
N GLY A 54 -4.22 -3.41 -14.13
CA GLY A 54 -3.91 -2.32 -13.22
C GLY A 54 -3.92 -2.73 -11.75
N ILE A 55 -4.86 -3.59 -11.32
CA ILE A 55 -4.93 -4.04 -9.93
C ILE A 55 -3.70 -4.89 -9.56
N VAL A 56 -3.34 -5.86 -10.39
CA VAL A 56 -2.19 -6.74 -10.11
C VAL A 56 -0.90 -5.92 -10.08
N THR A 57 -0.69 -5.05 -11.08
CA THR A 57 0.49 -4.19 -11.12
C THR A 57 0.54 -3.22 -9.94
N ALA A 58 -0.58 -2.60 -9.55
CA ALA A 58 -0.61 -1.71 -8.39
C ALA A 58 -0.31 -2.45 -7.10
N GLN A 59 -0.83 -3.68 -6.94
CA GLN A 59 -0.52 -4.50 -5.77
C GLN A 59 0.98 -4.81 -5.69
N GLU A 60 1.59 -5.28 -6.79
CA GLU A 60 3.01 -5.59 -6.82
C GLU A 60 3.88 -4.36 -6.50
N ILE A 61 3.56 -3.19 -7.08
CA ILE A 61 4.29 -1.94 -6.81
C ILE A 61 4.16 -1.55 -5.34
N LEU A 62 2.95 -1.49 -4.80
CA LEU A 62 2.72 -1.03 -3.44
C LEU A 62 3.27 -2.02 -2.38
N GLU A 63 3.26 -3.32 -2.66
CA GLU A 63 3.92 -4.31 -1.81
C GLU A 63 5.44 -4.08 -1.78
N GLN A 64 6.07 -3.86 -2.95
CA GLN A 64 7.50 -3.54 -3.00
C GLN A 64 7.82 -2.24 -2.24
N SER A 65 7.02 -1.19 -2.44
CA SER A 65 7.19 0.08 -1.73
C SER A 65 7.04 -0.07 -0.21
N ALA A 66 6.11 -0.90 0.25
CA ALA A 66 5.97 -1.25 1.67
C ALA A 66 7.22 -1.97 2.20
N PHE A 67 7.75 -2.97 1.47
CA PHE A 67 8.98 -3.66 1.88
C PHE A 67 10.18 -2.72 1.95
N THR A 68 10.36 -1.85 0.94
CA THR A 68 11.43 -0.84 0.95
C THR A 68 11.30 0.10 2.15
N TRP A 69 10.10 0.60 2.42
CA TRP A 69 9.87 1.46 3.58
C TRP A 69 10.21 0.75 4.90
N ILE A 70 9.82 -0.53 5.06
CA ILE A 70 10.18 -1.32 6.24
C ILE A 70 11.69 -1.44 6.34
N GLU A 71 12.38 -1.81 5.27
CA GLU A 71 13.84 -1.92 5.29
C GLU A 71 14.51 -0.60 5.69
N GLU A 72 14.06 0.55 5.17
CA GLU A 72 14.62 1.86 5.49
C GLU A 72 14.34 2.32 6.93
N ASN A 73 13.23 1.88 7.53
CA ASN A 73 12.79 2.29 8.87
C ASN A 73 13.06 1.26 9.98
N THR A 74 13.63 0.10 9.63
CA THR A 74 14.01 -0.95 10.60
C THR A 74 15.51 -1.04 10.80
N ASP A 75 15.91 -1.32 12.03
CA ASP A 75 17.31 -1.63 12.33
C ASP A 75 17.69 -3.07 11.90
N GLU A 76 18.98 -3.40 11.95
CA GLU A 76 19.44 -4.73 11.51
C GLU A 76 18.81 -5.88 12.31
N SER A 77 18.53 -5.69 13.60
CA SER A 77 17.91 -6.72 14.45
C SER A 77 16.45 -6.94 14.05
N ASP A 78 15.72 -5.85 13.80
CA ASP A 78 14.34 -5.88 13.30
C ASP A 78 14.26 -6.56 11.93
N ARG A 79 15.20 -6.27 11.02
CA ARG A 79 15.28 -6.93 9.70
C ARG A 79 15.52 -8.43 9.82
N ILE A 80 16.38 -8.86 10.75
CA ILE A 80 16.62 -10.29 11.03
C ILE A 80 15.33 -10.94 11.54
N MET A 81 14.66 -10.32 12.50
CA MET A 81 13.41 -10.84 13.07
C MET A 81 12.32 -10.97 12.00
N ASN A 82 12.18 -9.96 11.13
CA ASN A 82 11.23 -9.97 10.01
C ASN A 82 11.51 -11.12 9.03
N ARG A 83 12.78 -11.35 8.64
CA ARG A 83 13.15 -12.46 7.76
C ARG A 83 12.85 -13.83 8.37
N VAL A 84 13.11 -14.00 9.67
CA VAL A 84 12.80 -15.26 10.38
C VAL A 84 11.29 -15.51 10.43
N MET A 85 10.47 -14.47 10.62
CA MET A 85 9.01 -14.57 10.66
C MET A 85 8.36 -14.87 9.30
N GLN A 86 9.09 -14.70 8.19
CA GLN A 86 8.64 -15.05 6.84
C GLN A 86 8.93 -16.52 6.45
N TRP A 87 9.73 -17.25 7.24
CA TRP A 87 10.03 -18.68 7.05
C TRP A 87 8.91 -19.57 7.59
#